data_AF-A0A5N8VUS2-F1
#
_entry.id   AF-A0A5N8VUS2-F1
#
_cell.length_a   1.000
_cell.length_b   1.000
_cell.length_c   1.000
_cell.angle_alpha   90.00
_cell.angle_beta   90.00
_cell.angle_gamma   90.00
#
_symmetry.space_group_name_H-M   'P 1'
#
loop_
_entity.id
_entity.type
_entity.pdbx_description
1 polymer ?
#
loop_
_entity_poly.entity_id
_entity_poly.type
_entity_poly.pdbx_seq_one_letter_code
_entity_poly.pdbx_strand_id
1 'polypeptide(L)'
;MFLPFNVTLAAPFVVGLLVLLRLGRRGEGQLAGVVGQYRRRAGRWRRGGLAVGLIAAVLLTYGGLLPAGNFWLAGPVFGACVLAGVLVGEFLVSRPDGTVRTAVLTPRRMRDYLPRGYGPLLGVLLLALAALLAVITAATSRMVGPGGLIRFACSNGIVFIVSQWSVLSLVLGVLVSVVGGAGVCLLVVRKIVVRPALPADAASGTVDDALRAASAEAVTLAWGSLVAASLLASALLAGAHFDMLATAPCNDPGLMPFRVVAYLLVAGSAAALIHLLVRLTRLSGPRGAAA
;
A
#
# COMPACT_ATOMS: atom_id res chain seq x y z
N MET A 1 -19.00 -18.19 18.37
CA MET A 1 -19.80 -18.33 17.14
C MET A 1 -19.18 -17.41 16.09
N PHE A 2 -18.34 -17.95 15.23
CA PHE A 2 -17.61 -17.18 14.21
C PHE A 2 -18.58 -16.79 13.10
N LEU A 3 -18.79 -15.49 12.89
CA LEU A 3 -19.60 -14.96 11.79
C LEU A 3 -19.14 -15.53 10.44
N PRO A 4 -20.06 -15.76 9.48
CA PRO A 4 -19.74 -16.08 8.09
C PRO A 4 -19.24 -14.82 7.36
N PHE A 5 -18.14 -14.24 7.84
CA PHE A 5 -17.37 -13.20 7.13
C PHE A 5 -16.48 -13.81 6.02
N ASN A 6 -16.68 -15.10 5.74
CA ASN A 6 -15.84 -15.96 4.95
C ASN A 6 -16.33 -16.00 3.48
N VAL A 7 -15.39 -15.85 2.55
CA VAL A 7 -15.50 -16.06 1.09
C VAL A 7 -15.96 -14.87 0.24
N THR A 8 -17.06 -14.18 0.54
CA THR A 8 -17.61 -13.15 -0.39
C THR A 8 -16.74 -11.89 -0.52
N LEU A 9 -16.05 -11.46 0.54
CA LEU A 9 -15.13 -10.32 0.49
C LEU A 9 -13.74 -10.69 -0.05
N ALA A 10 -13.32 -11.95 0.05
CA ALA A 10 -12.03 -12.41 -0.47
C ALA A 10 -12.06 -12.67 -1.99
N ALA A 11 -13.21 -13.11 -2.52
CA ALA A 11 -13.41 -13.39 -3.94
C ALA A 11 -13.02 -12.23 -4.89
N PRO A 12 -13.43 -10.96 -4.67
CA PRO A 12 -13.04 -9.86 -5.57
C PRO A 12 -11.54 -9.55 -5.52
N PHE A 13 -10.87 -9.77 -4.38
CA PHE A 13 -9.41 -9.60 -4.26
C PHE A 13 -8.65 -10.69 -5.03
N VAL A 14 -9.07 -11.94 -4.89
CA VAL A 14 -8.44 -13.07 -5.61
C VAL A 14 -8.68 -12.98 -7.11
N VAL A 15 -9.90 -12.65 -7.54
CA VAL A 15 -10.25 -12.47 -8.96
C VAL A 15 -9.53 -11.25 -9.55
N GLY A 16 -9.54 -10.11 -8.84
CA GLY A 16 -8.81 -8.91 -9.25
C GLY A 16 -7.31 -9.15 -9.39
N LEU A 17 -6.72 -9.94 -8.50
CA LEU A 17 -5.31 -10.30 -8.55
C LEU A 17 -4.99 -11.31 -9.66
N LEU A 18 -5.83 -12.31 -9.90
CA LEU A 18 -5.67 -13.24 -11.02
C LEU A 18 -5.76 -12.51 -12.37
N VAL A 19 -6.65 -11.53 -12.47
CA VAL A 19 -6.74 -10.64 -13.64
C VAL A 19 -5.48 -9.79 -13.78
N LEU A 20 -4.94 -9.24 -12.69
CA LEU A 20 -3.66 -8.49 -12.70
C LEU A 20 -2.46 -9.36 -13.13
N LEU A 21 -2.38 -10.60 -12.64
CA LEU A 21 -1.32 -11.55 -13.00
C LEU A 21 -1.42 -11.98 -14.47
N ARG A 22 -2.64 -12.12 -15.02
CA ARG A 22 -2.87 -12.46 -16.44
C ARG A 22 -2.63 -11.28 -17.38
N LEU A 23 -3.03 -10.06 -17.01
CA LEU A 23 -2.84 -8.86 -17.84
C LEU A 23 -1.36 -8.52 -18.06
N GLY A 24 -0.49 -8.81 -17.07
CA GLY A 24 0.95 -8.58 -17.19
C GLY A 24 1.70 -9.54 -18.14
N ARG A 25 1.07 -10.63 -18.61
CA ARG A 25 1.71 -11.59 -19.53
C ARG A 25 1.62 -11.19 -21.01
N ARG A 26 0.76 -10.24 -21.39
CA ARG A 26 0.34 -10.03 -22.79
C ARG A 26 1.15 -9.01 -23.62
N GLY A 27 2.30 -8.55 -23.14
CA GLY A 27 2.99 -7.38 -23.74
C GLY A 27 4.49 -7.47 -23.88
N GLU A 28 5.07 -8.64 -24.16
CA GLU A 28 6.50 -8.76 -24.46
C GLU A 28 6.78 -8.46 -25.94
N GLY A 29 6.53 -7.22 -26.37
CA GLY A 29 7.04 -6.71 -27.65
C GLY A 29 8.54 -6.43 -27.58
N GLN A 30 9.27 -6.76 -28.65
CA GLN A 30 10.71 -6.54 -28.82
C GLN A 30 11.07 -5.05 -28.67
N LEU A 31 11.66 -4.67 -27.53
CA LEU A 31 12.43 -3.44 -27.37
C LEU A 31 13.91 -3.79 -27.23
N ALA A 32 14.79 -3.03 -27.89
CA ALA A 32 16.22 -3.25 -27.99
C ALA A 32 16.87 -3.65 -26.65
N GLY A 33 17.44 -4.87 -26.65
CA GLY A 33 18.27 -5.55 -25.65
C GLY A 33 18.19 -5.08 -24.20
N VAL A 34 18.99 -4.06 -23.85
CA VAL A 34 19.33 -3.70 -22.46
C VAL A 34 18.15 -3.08 -21.70
N VAL A 35 17.36 -2.21 -22.33
CA VAL A 35 16.19 -1.58 -21.70
C VAL A 35 15.07 -2.60 -21.50
N GLY A 36 14.92 -3.54 -22.44
CA GLY A 36 13.99 -4.66 -22.33
C GLY A 36 14.33 -5.58 -21.16
N GLN A 37 15.61 -5.91 -20.97
CA GLN A 37 16.08 -6.74 -19.85
C GLN A 37 15.83 -6.05 -18.49
N TYR A 38 16.12 -4.74 -18.37
CA TYR A 38 15.83 -3.94 -17.18
C TYR A 38 14.34 -4.04 -16.80
N ARG A 39 13.45 -3.79 -17.77
CA ARG A 39 11.99 -3.83 -17.53
C ARG A 39 11.50 -5.21 -17.11
N ARG A 40 11.99 -6.28 -17.76
CA ARG A 40 11.60 -7.66 -17.43
C ARG A 40 12.02 -8.02 -16.01
N ARG A 41 13.24 -7.66 -15.59
CA ARG A 41 13.74 -7.95 -14.24
C ARG A 41 12.98 -7.16 -13.18
N ALA A 42 12.78 -5.85 -13.39
CA ALA A 42 11.96 -5.02 -12.49
C ALA A 42 10.52 -5.55 -12.37
N GLY A 43 9.89 -5.91 -13.49
CA GLY A 43 8.54 -6.48 -13.51
C GLY A 43 8.42 -7.85 -12.82
N ARG A 44 9.49 -8.66 -12.78
CA ARG A 44 9.53 -9.90 -12.01
C ARG A 44 9.56 -9.63 -10.51
N TRP A 45 10.41 -8.71 -10.05
CA TRP A 45 10.50 -8.34 -8.63
C TRP A 45 9.21 -7.71 -8.10
N ARG A 46 8.56 -6.85 -8.89
CA ARG A 46 7.25 -6.27 -8.54
C ARG A 46 6.17 -7.34 -8.38
N ARG A 47 6.11 -8.30 -9.30
CA ARG A 47 5.18 -9.45 -9.20
C ARG A 47 5.52 -10.38 -8.03
N GLY A 48 6.80 -10.59 -7.77
CA GLY A 48 7.28 -11.33 -6.60
C GLY A 48 6.79 -10.70 -5.30
N GLY A 49 6.97 -9.38 -5.13
CA GLY A 49 6.47 -8.64 -3.97
C GLY A 49 4.95 -8.73 -3.80
N LEU A 50 4.20 -8.66 -4.89
CA LEU A 50 2.74 -8.85 -4.89
C LEU A 50 2.34 -10.26 -4.45
N ALA A 51 2.98 -11.29 -5.00
CA ALA A 51 2.67 -12.67 -4.66
C ALA A 51 3.02 -12.98 -3.20
N VAL A 52 4.21 -12.59 -2.74
CA VAL A 52 4.65 -12.77 -1.34
C VAL A 52 3.74 -12.00 -0.39
N GLY A 53 3.40 -10.75 -0.71
CA GLY A 53 2.49 -9.94 0.09
C GLY A 53 1.12 -10.57 0.24
N LEU A 54 0.57 -11.14 -0.84
CA LEU A 54 -0.71 -11.83 -0.78
C LEU A 54 -0.64 -13.05 0.13
N ILE A 55 0.39 -13.90 -0.05
CA ILE A 55 0.57 -15.10 0.77
C ILE A 55 0.66 -14.70 2.24
N ALA A 56 1.46 -13.68 2.57
CA ALA A 56 1.58 -13.16 3.92
C ALA A 56 0.24 -12.65 4.47
N ALA A 57 -0.53 -11.89 3.69
CA ALA A 57 -1.85 -11.40 4.09
C ALA A 57 -2.85 -12.53 4.35
N VAL A 58 -2.87 -13.56 3.50
CA VAL A 58 -3.72 -14.75 3.67
C VAL A 58 -3.32 -15.51 4.92
N LEU A 59 -2.02 -15.73 5.15
CA LEU A 59 -1.51 -16.40 6.36
C LEU A 59 -1.84 -15.61 7.63
N LEU A 60 -1.76 -14.28 7.61
CA LEU A 60 -2.14 -13.44 8.75
C LEU A 60 -3.65 -13.45 9.02
N THR A 61 -4.46 -13.64 7.97
CA THR A 61 -5.92 -13.65 8.09
C THR A 61 -6.44 -15.02 8.54
N TYR A 62 -5.88 -16.12 8.03
CA TYR A 62 -6.42 -17.47 8.20
C TYR A 62 -5.48 -18.45 8.90
N GLY A 63 -4.20 -18.14 9.00
CA GLY A 63 -3.17 -19.13 9.37
C GLY A 63 -3.13 -19.49 10.85
N GLY A 64 -3.88 -18.82 11.73
CA GLY A 64 -3.91 -19.13 13.18
C GLY A 64 -2.55 -19.04 13.88
N LEU A 65 -1.50 -18.59 13.19
CA LEU A 65 -0.09 -18.57 13.63
C LEU A 65 0.17 -17.60 14.79
N LEU A 66 -0.77 -16.71 15.09
CA LEU A 66 -0.69 -15.74 16.19
C LEU A 66 -1.93 -15.91 17.09
N PRO A 67 -1.75 -15.97 18.43
CA PRO A 67 -2.87 -16.03 19.36
C PRO A 67 -3.67 -14.72 19.25
N ALA A 68 -4.94 -14.84 18.86
CA ALA A 68 -5.80 -13.77 18.33
C ALA A 68 -5.39 -13.30 16.92
N GLY A 69 -6.24 -13.60 15.92
CA GLY A 69 -5.98 -13.32 14.51
C GLY A 69 -5.64 -11.84 14.27
N ASN A 70 -4.37 -11.57 13.94
CA ASN A 70 -3.84 -10.24 13.63
C ASN A 70 -4.21 -9.80 12.20
N PHE A 71 -5.48 -9.95 11.82
CA PHE A 71 -5.96 -9.63 10.48
C PHE A 71 -5.71 -8.16 10.10
N TRP A 72 -5.66 -7.28 11.10
CA TRP A 72 -5.39 -5.86 10.94
C TRP A 72 -3.97 -5.57 10.39
N LEU A 73 -3.01 -6.48 10.60
CA LEU A 73 -1.67 -6.39 10.02
C LEU A 73 -1.61 -6.83 8.56
N ALA A 74 -2.64 -7.51 8.04
CA ALA A 74 -2.62 -8.05 6.68
C ALA A 74 -2.43 -6.97 5.62
N GLY A 75 -3.10 -5.81 5.77
CA GLY A 75 -2.96 -4.66 4.88
C GLY A 75 -1.56 -4.05 4.88
N PRO A 76 -1.04 -3.61 6.04
CA PRO A 76 0.33 -3.09 6.16
C PRO A 76 1.41 -4.06 5.66
N VAL A 77 1.30 -5.35 6.01
CA VAL A 77 2.28 -6.36 5.58
C VAL A 77 2.21 -6.60 4.07
N PHE A 78 1.01 -6.70 3.49
CA PHE A 78 0.83 -6.77 2.05
C PHE A 78 1.51 -5.60 1.34
N GLY A 79 1.19 -4.38 1.78
CA GLY A 79 1.76 -3.15 1.26
C GLY A 79 3.29 -3.11 1.37
N ALA A 80 3.82 -3.55 2.51
CA ALA A 80 5.26 -3.58 2.77
C ALA A 80 5.98 -4.57 1.86
N CYS A 81 5.39 -5.75 1.60
CA CYS A 81 5.93 -6.72 0.65
C CYS A 81 5.92 -6.20 -0.80
N VAL A 82 4.85 -5.53 -1.21
CA VAL A 82 4.78 -4.88 -2.54
C VAL A 82 5.86 -3.81 -2.66
N LEU A 83 5.98 -2.95 -1.65
CA LEU A 83 7.02 -1.93 -1.59
C LEU A 83 8.42 -2.54 -1.62
N ALA A 84 8.70 -3.53 -0.77
CA ALA A 84 9.98 -4.23 -0.73
C ALA A 84 10.33 -4.86 -2.09
N GLY A 85 9.38 -5.52 -2.75
CA GLY A 85 9.61 -6.09 -4.10
C GLY A 85 9.97 -5.02 -5.13
N VAL A 86 9.34 -3.85 -5.07
CA VAL A 86 9.69 -2.70 -5.94
C VAL A 86 11.10 -2.20 -5.62
N LEU A 87 11.41 -1.96 -4.34
CA LEU A 87 12.70 -1.46 -3.91
C LEU A 87 13.85 -2.41 -4.25
N VAL A 88 13.67 -3.70 -3.97
CA VAL A 88 14.63 -4.76 -4.33
C VAL A 88 14.85 -4.79 -5.84
N GLY A 89 13.78 -4.61 -6.65
CA GLY A 89 13.90 -4.45 -8.09
C GLY A 89 14.75 -3.23 -8.49
N GLU A 90 14.55 -2.09 -7.84
CA GLU A 90 15.33 -0.87 -8.12
C GLU A 90 16.79 -0.95 -7.64
N PHE A 91 17.08 -1.77 -6.63
CA PHE A 91 18.44 -1.99 -6.11
C PHE A 91 19.22 -3.07 -6.88
N LEU A 92 18.57 -4.19 -7.21
CA LEU A 92 19.23 -5.34 -7.85
C LEU A 92 19.41 -5.18 -9.35
N VAL A 93 18.68 -4.26 -9.98
CA VAL A 93 18.96 -3.93 -11.37
C VAL A 93 20.14 -2.95 -11.38
N SER A 94 21.33 -3.51 -11.14
CA SER A 94 22.61 -2.84 -11.37
C SER A 94 22.63 -2.34 -12.81
N ARG A 95 22.83 -1.03 -12.97
CA ARG A 95 22.92 -0.39 -14.28
C ARG A 95 24.39 -0.44 -14.72
N PRO A 96 24.70 -0.66 -16.02
CA PRO A 96 26.09 -0.75 -16.47
C PRO A 96 26.86 0.49 -16.01
N ASP A 97 27.92 0.27 -15.23
CA ASP A 97 28.86 1.32 -14.89
C ASP A 97 29.60 1.70 -16.18
N GLY A 98 29.26 2.87 -16.73
CA GLY A 98 29.98 3.43 -17.85
C GLY A 98 31.41 3.75 -17.44
N THR A 99 32.38 3.42 -18.30
CA THR A 99 33.82 3.67 -18.09
C THR A 99 34.19 5.16 -18.07
N VAL A 100 33.29 6.05 -18.50
CA VAL A 100 33.54 7.50 -18.60
C VAL A 100 32.50 8.27 -17.80
N ARG A 101 32.93 8.95 -16.73
CA ARG A 101 32.09 9.88 -15.95
C ARG A 101 32.15 11.27 -16.57
N THR A 102 31.19 11.63 -17.41
CA THR A 102 30.97 13.03 -17.80
C THR A 102 30.04 13.71 -16.80
N ALA A 103 30.56 14.67 -16.03
CA ALA A 103 29.76 15.46 -15.09
C ALA A 103 29.06 16.60 -15.85
N VAL A 104 27.83 16.38 -16.30
CA VAL A 104 26.99 17.46 -16.85
C VAL A 104 26.16 18.07 -15.71
N LEU A 105 26.40 19.34 -15.40
CA LEU A 105 25.69 20.10 -14.37
C LEU A 105 24.33 20.60 -14.89
N THR A 106 23.34 19.71 -14.97
CA THR A 106 21.93 20.12 -15.13
C THR A 106 21.27 20.24 -13.75
N PRO A 107 20.67 21.39 -13.38
CA PRO A 107 19.93 21.51 -12.13
C PRO A 107 18.67 20.64 -12.16
N ARG A 108 18.70 19.52 -11.44
CA ARG A 108 17.59 18.55 -11.36
C ARG A 108 16.84 18.72 -10.04
N ARG A 109 15.55 19.03 -10.07
CA ARG A 109 14.72 19.15 -8.85
C ARG A 109 13.91 17.88 -8.63
N MET A 110 13.82 17.39 -7.40
CA MET A 110 13.02 16.19 -7.07
C MET A 110 11.55 16.33 -7.48
N ARG A 111 11.00 17.54 -7.38
CA ARG A 111 9.61 17.84 -7.75
C ARG A 111 9.29 17.55 -9.21
N ASP A 112 10.30 17.54 -10.08
CA ASP A 112 10.10 17.30 -11.52
C ASP A 112 9.94 15.81 -11.83
N TYR A 113 10.36 14.93 -10.91
CA TYR A 113 10.21 13.47 -11.03
C TYR A 113 9.02 12.91 -10.25
N LEU A 114 8.36 13.72 -9.41
CA LEU A 114 7.16 13.29 -8.71
C LEU A 114 5.96 13.31 -9.67
N PRO A 115 5.15 12.23 -9.71
CA PRO A 115 3.99 12.20 -10.58
C PRO A 115 2.93 13.17 -10.07
N ARG A 116 2.76 14.30 -10.80
CA ARG A 116 1.84 15.38 -10.45
C ARG A 116 0.39 14.91 -10.28
N GLY A 117 -0.01 13.83 -10.96
CA GLY A 117 -1.36 13.28 -10.88
C GLY A 117 -1.68 12.47 -9.62
N TYR A 118 -0.68 11.83 -8.98
CA TYR A 118 -0.95 10.95 -7.82
C TYR A 118 -0.79 11.66 -6.46
N GLY A 119 -0.17 12.84 -6.44
CA GLY A 119 0.00 13.64 -5.22
C GLY A 119 -1.32 13.87 -4.47
N PRO A 120 -2.39 14.37 -5.14
CA PRO A 120 -3.69 14.58 -4.50
C PRO A 120 -4.31 13.29 -3.97
N LEU A 121 -4.28 12.21 -4.75
CA LEU A 121 -4.81 10.90 -4.34
C LEU A 121 -4.11 10.37 -3.08
N LEU A 122 -2.77 10.42 -3.06
CA LEU A 122 -1.98 10.01 -1.90
C LEU A 122 -2.26 10.89 -0.68
N GLY A 123 -2.40 12.21 -0.88
CA GLY A 123 -2.78 13.15 0.17
C GLY A 123 -4.13 12.80 0.79
N VAL A 124 -5.14 12.51 -0.03
CA VAL A 124 -6.46 12.08 0.43
C VAL A 124 -6.39 10.75 1.19
N LEU A 125 -5.66 9.76 0.69
CA LEU A 125 -5.50 8.46 1.35
C LEU A 125 -4.80 8.60 2.72
N LEU A 126 -3.74 9.40 2.80
CA LEU A 126 -3.03 9.67 4.05
C LEU A 126 -3.90 10.42 5.05
N LEU A 127 -4.63 11.43 4.59
CA LEU A 127 -5.52 12.20 5.45
C LEU A 127 -6.67 11.34 5.96
N ALA A 128 -7.26 10.49 5.11
CA ALA A 128 -8.28 9.54 5.51
C ALA A 128 -7.74 8.52 6.54
N LEU A 129 -6.53 7.99 6.32
CA LEU A 129 -5.88 7.09 7.27
C LEU A 129 -5.58 7.77 8.60
N ALA A 130 -5.01 8.97 8.57
CA ALA A 130 -4.71 9.74 9.77
C ALA A 130 -5.98 10.09 10.55
N ALA A 131 -7.04 10.53 9.85
CA ALA A 131 -8.34 10.82 10.46
C ALA A 131 -8.95 9.57 11.11
N LEU A 132 -8.93 8.43 10.43
CA LEU A 132 -9.44 7.17 10.98
C LEU A 132 -8.67 6.75 12.24
N LEU A 133 -7.34 6.77 12.19
CA LEU A 133 -6.50 6.43 13.35
C LEU A 133 -6.69 7.42 14.50
N ALA A 134 -6.86 8.71 14.21
CA ALA A 134 -7.12 9.74 15.21
C ALA A 134 -8.49 9.52 15.89
N VAL A 135 -9.54 9.19 15.12
CA VAL A 135 -10.86 8.88 15.67
C VAL A 135 -10.81 7.64 16.55
N ILE A 136 -10.13 6.56 16.12
CA ILE A 136 -9.94 5.35 16.93
C ILE A 136 -9.21 5.68 18.23
N THR A 137 -8.12 6.46 18.16
CA THR A 137 -7.32 6.83 19.33
C THR A 137 -8.08 7.74 20.29
N ALA A 138 -8.85 8.70 19.78
CA ALA A 138 -9.64 9.63 20.58
C ALA A 138 -10.86 8.95 21.22
N ALA A 139 -11.51 8.03 20.50
CA ALA A 139 -12.62 7.25 21.05
C ALA A 139 -12.12 6.35 22.19
N THR A 140 -11.00 5.68 21.98
CA THR A 140 -10.43 4.77 22.98
C THR A 140 -9.94 5.52 24.21
N SER A 141 -9.25 6.66 24.07
CA SER A 141 -8.76 7.42 25.22
C SER A 141 -9.86 7.94 26.15
N ARG A 142 -11.05 8.25 25.62
CA ARG A 142 -12.21 8.69 26.41
C ARG A 142 -12.90 7.57 27.19
N MET A 143 -12.73 6.33 26.74
CA MET A 143 -13.42 5.15 27.29
C MET A 143 -12.52 4.30 28.20
N VAL A 144 -11.28 4.73 28.42
CA VAL A 144 -10.32 4.02 29.28
C VAL A 144 -10.68 4.20 30.74
N GLY A 145 -10.99 3.09 31.40
CA GLY A 145 -11.17 3.03 32.86
C GLY A 145 -9.87 2.72 33.62
N PRO A 146 -9.92 2.66 34.96
CA PRO A 146 -8.82 2.21 35.79
C PRO A 146 -8.30 0.83 35.33
N GLY A 147 -7.01 0.73 35.03
CA GLY A 147 -6.37 -0.49 34.52
C GLY A 147 -6.21 -0.57 32.99
N GLY A 148 -6.52 0.49 32.22
CA GLY A 148 -6.28 0.49 30.76
C GLY A 148 -7.25 -0.40 29.97
N LEU A 149 -8.41 -0.69 30.56
CA LEU A 149 -9.45 -1.50 29.97
C LEU A 149 -10.59 -0.59 29.48
N ILE A 150 -11.02 -0.81 28.25
CA ILE A 150 -12.15 -0.14 27.62
C ILE A 150 -13.38 -0.99 27.90
N ARG A 151 -14.41 -0.41 28.51
CA ARG A 151 -15.65 -1.11 28.87
C ARG A 151 -16.83 -0.54 28.08
N PHE A 152 -17.53 -1.40 27.36
CA PHE A 152 -18.79 -1.05 26.69
C PHE A 152 -19.94 -1.74 27.43
N ALA A 153 -20.79 -0.96 28.09
CA ALA A 153 -21.99 -1.47 28.74
C ALA A 153 -23.16 -1.37 27.75
N CYS A 154 -23.85 -2.49 27.54
CA CYS A 154 -25.01 -2.58 26.66
C CYS A 154 -26.31 -2.53 27.48
N SER A 155 -27.42 -2.14 26.83
CA SER A 155 -28.73 -1.98 27.48
C SER A 155 -29.25 -3.25 28.14
N ASN A 156 -28.78 -4.42 27.70
CA ASN A 156 -29.12 -5.72 28.26
C ASN A 156 -28.18 -6.19 29.39
N GLY A 157 -27.31 -5.32 29.89
CA GLY A 157 -26.37 -5.62 30.98
C GLY A 157 -25.10 -6.37 30.58
N ILE A 158 -24.91 -6.73 29.30
CA ILE A 158 -23.65 -7.31 28.83
C ILE A 158 -22.57 -6.23 28.78
N VAL A 159 -21.37 -6.56 29.26
CA VAL A 159 -20.20 -5.68 29.22
C VAL A 159 -19.12 -6.29 28.33
N PHE A 160 -18.72 -5.56 27.28
CA PHE A 160 -17.54 -5.91 26.48
C PHE A 160 -16.31 -5.22 27.05
N ILE A 161 -15.22 -5.98 27.17
CA ILE A 161 -13.94 -5.47 27.69
C ILE A 161 -12.90 -5.65 26.61
N VAL A 162 -12.27 -4.55 26.20
CA VAL A 162 -11.17 -4.55 25.23
C VAL A 162 -9.95 -3.89 25.89
N SER A 163 -8.78 -4.49 25.69
CA SER A 163 -7.51 -3.91 26.18
C SER A 163 -7.12 -2.71 25.33
N GLN A 164 -6.83 -1.57 25.96
CA GLN A 164 -6.29 -0.39 25.28
C GLN A 164 -4.99 -0.70 24.53
N TRP A 165 -4.16 -1.61 25.07
CA TRP A 165 -2.90 -2.01 24.45
C TRP A 165 -3.09 -2.65 23.09
N SER A 166 -4.21 -3.36 22.87
CA SER A 166 -4.53 -3.95 21.57
C SER A 166 -4.85 -2.89 20.51
N VAL A 167 -5.43 -1.76 20.92
CA VAL A 167 -5.71 -0.65 20.00
C VAL A 167 -4.44 0.14 19.73
N LEU A 168 -3.64 0.38 20.78
CA LEU A 168 -2.39 1.13 20.64
C LEU A 168 -1.38 0.38 19.76
N SER A 169 -1.23 -0.94 19.94
CA SER A 169 -0.35 -1.76 19.10
C SER A 169 -0.76 -1.71 17.63
N LEU A 170 -2.07 -1.62 17.36
CA LEU A 170 -2.60 -1.45 16.01
C LEU A 170 -2.19 -0.13 15.38
N VAL A 171 -2.48 0.98 16.08
CA VAL A 171 -2.18 2.32 15.58
C VAL A 171 -0.68 2.48 15.36
N LEU A 172 0.13 2.01 16.31
CA LEU A 172 1.59 2.04 16.19
C LEU A 172 2.09 1.20 15.03
N GLY A 173 1.58 -0.02 14.84
CA GLY A 173 1.99 -0.89 13.74
C GLY A 173 1.72 -0.25 12.37
N VAL A 174 0.54 0.34 12.20
CA VAL A 174 0.18 1.07 10.97
C VAL A 174 1.08 2.30 10.79
N LEU A 175 1.29 3.10 11.84
CA LEU A 175 2.11 4.31 11.78
C LEU A 175 3.57 3.98 11.41
N VAL A 176 4.17 3.00 12.08
CA VAL A 176 5.55 2.53 11.80
C VAL A 176 5.66 2.05 10.36
N SER A 177 4.69 1.29 9.86
CA SER A 177 4.72 0.81 8.47
C SER A 177 4.67 1.95 7.45
N VAL A 178 3.78 2.93 7.64
CA VAL A 178 3.55 4.02 6.68
C VAL A 178 4.70 5.03 6.72
N VAL A 179 5.11 5.47 7.92
CA VAL A 179 6.19 6.44 8.11
C VAL A 179 7.54 5.83 7.76
N GLY A 180 7.79 4.59 8.21
CA GLY A 180 9.00 3.84 7.84
C GLY A 180 9.07 3.62 6.33
N GLY A 181 7.97 3.20 5.71
CA GLY A 181 7.86 3.05 4.26
C GLY A 181 8.13 4.36 3.51
N ALA A 182 7.58 5.49 4.00
CA ALA A 182 7.80 6.81 3.41
C ALA A 182 9.28 7.22 3.48
N GLY A 183 9.93 7.01 4.63
CA GLY A 183 11.35 7.31 4.82
C GLY A 183 12.24 6.51 3.86
N VAL A 184 12.00 5.21 3.72
CA VAL A 184 12.74 4.34 2.80
C VAL A 184 12.50 4.77 1.34
N CYS A 185 11.26 5.07 0.96
CA CYS A 185 10.93 5.57 -0.38
C CYS A 185 11.66 6.87 -0.70
N LEU A 186 11.70 7.80 0.25
CA LEU A 186 12.39 9.07 0.10
C LEU A 186 13.90 8.88 -0.10
N LEU A 187 14.54 7.99 0.67
CA LEU A 187 15.95 7.65 0.48
C LEU A 187 16.21 7.05 -0.91
N VAL A 188 15.31 6.20 -1.40
CA VAL A 188 15.44 5.56 -2.71
C VAL A 188 15.25 6.57 -3.84
N VAL A 189 14.25 7.46 -3.75
CA VAL A 189 14.04 8.55 -4.71
C VAL A 189 15.22 9.51 -4.71
N ARG A 190 15.76 9.88 -3.53
CA ARG A 190 17.00 10.66 -3.42
C ARG A 190 18.15 9.98 -4.15
N LYS A 191 18.34 8.68 -3.91
CA LYS A 191 19.35 7.87 -4.60
C LYS A 191 19.09 7.81 -6.10
N ILE A 192 17.85 7.82 -6.59
CA ILE A 192 17.54 7.86 -8.03
C ILE A 192 17.93 9.21 -8.64
N VAL A 193 17.63 10.32 -7.97
CA VAL A 193 17.86 11.67 -8.48
C VAL A 193 19.35 12.03 -8.50
N VAL A 194 20.11 11.66 -7.45
CA VAL A 194 21.54 12.00 -7.30
C VAL A 194 22.45 11.16 -8.21
N ARG A 195 21.93 10.16 -8.93
CA ARG A 195 22.75 9.30 -9.80
C ARG A 195 23.46 10.08 -10.92
N PRO A 196 24.72 9.72 -11.24
CA PRO A 196 25.42 10.22 -12.43
C PRO A 196 24.64 9.91 -13.71
N ALA A 197 24.68 10.81 -14.70
CA ALA A 197 24.10 10.57 -16.02
C ALA A 197 24.93 9.53 -16.81
N LEU A 198 24.29 8.81 -17.73
CA LEU A 198 25.01 7.93 -18.66
C LEU A 198 25.88 8.78 -19.63
N PRO A 199 26.98 8.20 -20.18
CA PRO A 199 27.82 8.86 -21.16
C PRO A 199 27.03 9.40 -22.36
N ALA A 200 27.51 10.54 -22.86
CA ALA A 200 26.75 11.52 -23.62
C ALA A 200 26.50 11.12 -25.08
N ASP A 201 25.30 10.62 -25.34
CA ASP A 201 24.57 10.87 -26.58
C ASP A 201 23.29 11.62 -26.20
N ALA A 202 22.84 12.61 -26.97
CA ALA A 202 21.60 13.34 -26.64
C ALA A 202 20.38 12.39 -26.51
N ALA A 203 20.39 11.28 -27.26
CA ALA A 203 19.41 10.21 -27.16
C ALA A 203 19.53 9.38 -25.86
N SER A 204 20.73 9.23 -25.28
CA SER A 204 20.93 8.48 -24.03
C SER A 204 20.42 9.25 -22.81
N GLY A 205 20.54 10.59 -22.83
CA GLY A 205 20.07 11.48 -21.75
C GLY A 205 18.55 11.45 -21.58
N THR A 206 17.79 11.57 -22.67
CA THR A 206 16.32 11.53 -22.63
C THR A 206 15.78 10.18 -22.16
N VAL A 207 16.44 9.09 -22.54
CA VAL A 207 16.09 7.73 -22.13
C VAL A 207 16.39 7.52 -20.64
N ASP A 208 17.52 8.02 -20.11
CA ASP A 208 17.84 7.91 -18.69
C ASP A 208 16.84 8.69 -17.82
N ASP A 209 16.50 9.92 -18.20
CA ASP A 209 15.53 10.74 -17.47
C ASP A 209 14.12 10.11 -17.46
N ALA A 210 13.69 9.54 -18.59
CA ALA A 210 12.44 8.78 -18.65
C ALA A 210 12.45 7.55 -17.72
N LEU A 211 13.60 6.89 -17.57
CA LEU A 211 13.76 5.73 -16.69
C LEU A 211 13.79 6.13 -15.21
N ARG A 212 14.39 7.27 -14.85
CA ARG A 212 14.34 7.84 -13.50
C ARG A 212 12.92 8.27 -13.12
N ALA A 213 12.19 8.90 -14.04
CA ALA A 213 10.80 9.26 -13.82
C ALA A 213 9.93 8.01 -13.63
N ALA A 214 10.13 6.96 -14.44
CA ALA A 214 9.39 5.71 -14.32
C ALA A 214 9.69 4.95 -13.02
N SER A 215 10.93 4.96 -12.51
CA SER A 215 11.27 4.35 -11.23
C SER A 215 10.71 5.16 -10.05
N ALA A 216 10.77 6.49 -10.11
CA ALA A 216 10.11 7.35 -9.12
C ALA A 216 8.57 7.15 -9.11
N GLU A 217 7.94 7.03 -10.28
CA GLU A 217 6.50 6.69 -10.41
C GLU A 217 6.22 5.31 -9.78
N ALA A 218 7.07 4.31 -10.01
CA ALA A 218 6.89 2.98 -9.43
C ALA A 218 7.02 2.96 -7.90
N VAL A 219 8.03 3.65 -7.35
CA VAL A 219 8.24 3.75 -5.89
C VAL A 219 7.08 4.48 -5.21
N THR A 220 6.60 5.58 -5.80
CA THR A 220 5.45 6.34 -5.27
C THR A 220 4.15 5.55 -5.32
N LEU A 221 3.87 4.82 -6.41
CA LEU A 221 2.72 3.92 -6.50
C LEU A 221 2.81 2.76 -5.50
N ALA A 222 4.00 2.21 -5.28
CA ALA A 222 4.21 1.14 -4.31
C ALA A 222 3.94 1.61 -2.88
N TRP A 223 4.46 2.78 -2.50
CA TRP A 223 4.13 3.38 -1.21
C TRP A 223 2.65 3.73 -1.09
N GLY A 224 2.03 4.24 -2.16
CA GLY A 224 0.59 4.46 -2.21
C GLY A 224 -0.21 3.18 -1.97
N SER A 225 0.23 2.05 -2.52
CA SER A 225 -0.43 0.76 -2.31
C SER A 225 -0.31 0.30 -0.85
N LEU A 226 0.80 0.62 -0.17
CA LEU A 226 0.94 0.41 1.27
C LEU A 226 -0.04 1.25 2.07
N VAL A 227 -0.14 2.55 1.79
CA VAL A 227 -1.10 3.43 2.47
C VAL A 227 -2.54 2.98 2.23
N ALA A 228 -2.91 2.66 0.98
CA ALA A 228 -4.24 2.22 0.61
C ALA A 228 -4.59 0.86 1.25
N ALA A 229 -3.66 -0.09 1.30
CA ALA A 229 -3.86 -1.39 1.95
C ALA A 229 -3.98 -1.25 3.48
N SER A 230 -3.18 -0.39 4.11
CA SER A 230 -3.29 -0.07 5.53
C SER A 230 -4.64 0.58 5.86
N LEU A 231 -5.09 1.54 5.05
CA LEU A 231 -6.40 2.17 5.19
C LEU A 231 -7.53 1.15 5.02
N LEU A 232 -7.45 0.30 4.00
CA LEU A 232 -8.44 -0.75 3.77
C LEU A 232 -8.56 -1.70 4.96
N ALA A 233 -7.44 -2.21 5.47
CA ALA A 233 -7.46 -3.12 6.63
C ALA A 233 -8.02 -2.42 7.88
N SER A 234 -7.65 -1.16 8.11
CA SER A 234 -8.12 -0.37 9.25
C SER A 234 -9.62 -0.07 9.15
N ALA A 235 -10.10 0.27 7.94
CA ALA A 235 -11.51 0.55 7.67
C ALA A 235 -12.38 -0.72 7.75
N LEU A 236 -11.88 -1.87 7.28
CA LEU A 236 -12.56 -3.16 7.45
C LEU A 236 -12.69 -3.54 8.92
N LEU A 237 -11.63 -3.36 9.70
CA LEU A 237 -11.66 -3.59 11.14
C LEU A 237 -12.68 -2.68 11.83
N ALA A 238 -12.64 -1.38 11.53
CA ALA A 238 -13.58 -0.42 12.08
C ALA A 238 -15.03 -0.77 11.70
N GLY A 239 -15.28 -1.09 10.43
CA GLY A 239 -16.59 -1.54 9.95
C GLY A 239 -17.09 -2.79 10.67
N ALA A 240 -16.24 -3.81 10.82
CA ALA A 240 -16.59 -5.03 11.55
C ALA A 240 -16.91 -4.75 13.04
N HIS A 241 -16.20 -3.82 13.67
CA HIS A 241 -16.51 -3.40 15.05
C HIS A 241 -17.87 -2.70 15.11
N PHE A 242 -18.16 -1.79 14.20
CA PHE A 242 -19.46 -1.10 14.16
C PHE A 242 -20.61 -2.04 13.83
N ASP A 243 -20.41 -3.03 12.96
CA ASP A 243 -21.43 -4.05 12.69
C ASP A 243 -21.67 -4.96 13.91
N MET A 244 -20.60 -5.33 14.62
CA MET A 244 -20.74 -6.09 15.86
C MET A 244 -21.53 -5.30 16.90
N LEU A 245 -21.26 -4.00 17.05
CA LEU A 245 -22.02 -3.12 17.95
C LEU A 245 -23.47 -2.93 17.52
N ALA A 246 -23.73 -2.80 16.21
CA ALA A 246 -25.07 -2.58 15.66
C ALA A 246 -25.96 -3.85 15.70
N THR A 247 -25.36 -5.03 15.56
CA THR A 247 -26.08 -6.33 15.63
C THR A 247 -26.19 -6.87 17.05
N ALA A 248 -25.32 -6.43 17.95
CA ALA A 248 -25.44 -6.68 19.37
C ALA A 248 -26.62 -5.89 19.98
N PRO A 249 -27.08 -6.27 21.19
CA PRO A 249 -28.07 -5.49 21.97
C PRO A 249 -27.61 -4.06 22.34
N CYS A 250 -26.41 -3.66 21.91
CA CYS A 250 -25.81 -2.34 22.05
C CYS A 250 -26.14 -1.43 20.85
N ASN A 251 -27.31 -1.61 20.22
CA ASN A 251 -27.73 -0.85 19.03
C ASN A 251 -27.99 0.61 19.40
N ASP A 252 -26.94 1.43 19.33
CA ASP A 252 -27.04 2.89 19.40
C ASP A 252 -27.21 3.45 17.98
N PRO A 253 -28.38 4.04 17.64
CA PRO A 253 -28.61 4.63 16.33
C PRO A 253 -27.61 5.76 15.99
N GLY A 254 -26.94 6.36 16.98
CA GLY A 254 -25.85 7.31 16.78
C GLY A 254 -24.61 6.73 16.09
N LEU A 255 -24.47 5.39 16.01
CA LEU A 255 -23.33 4.72 15.36
C LEU A 255 -23.52 4.49 13.86
N MET A 256 -24.74 4.63 13.33
CA MET A 256 -25.04 4.50 11.90
C MET A 256 -24.15 5.33 10.97
N PRO A 257 -23.91 6.64 11.19
CA PRO A 257 -23.04 7.42 10.30
C PRO A 257 -21.60 6.89 10.25
N PHE A 258 -21.05 6.44 11.38
CA PHE A 258 -19.69 5.89 11.44
C PHE A 258 -19.57 4.59 10.64
N ARG A 259 -20.59 3.74 10.69
CA ARG A 259 -20.67 2.52 9.88
C ARG A 259 -20.67 2.84 8.39
N VAL A 260 -21.51 3.78 7.94
CA VAL A 260 -21.56 4.22 6.53
C VAL A 260 -20.20 4.78 6.09
N VAL A 261 -19.58 5.63 6.90
CA VAL A 261 -18.25 6.20 6.61
C VAL A 261 -17.20 5.09 6.52
N ALA A 262 -17.19 4.12 7.42
CA ALA A 262 -16.27 2.98 7.37
C ALA A 262 -16.42 2.19 6.06
N TYR A 263 -17.65 1.91 5.63
CA TYR A 263 -17.90 1.21 4.36
C TYR A 263 -17.49 2.02 3.12
N LEU A 264 -17.71 3.33 3.12
CA LEU A 264 -17.22 4.22 2.06
C LEU A 264 -15.69 4.24 2.01
N LEU A 265 -15.02 4.25 3.16
CA LEU A 265 -13.57 4.13 3.25
C LEU A 265 -13.07 2.78 2.73
N VAL A 266 -13.76 1.67 3.03
CA VAL A 266 -13.45 0.35 2.48
C VAL A 266 -13.54 0.35 0.96
N ALA A 267 -14.65 0.83 0.39
CA ALA A 267 -14.85 0.87 -1.05
C ALA A 267 -13.82 1.78 -1.75
N GLY A 268 -13.60 2.98 -1.21
CA GLY A 268 -12.65 3.95 -1.75
C GLY A 268 -11.20 3.48 -1.68
N SER A 269 -10.79 2.91 -0.54
CA SER A 269 -9.43 2.37 -0.37
C SER A 269 -9.19 1.12 -1.21
N ALA A 270 -10.18 0.24 -1.37
CA ALA A 270 -10.10 -0.90 -2.28
C ALA A 270 -9.95 -0.46 -3.74
N ALA A 271 -10.77 0.50 -4.20
CA ALA A 271 -10.69 1.04 -5.55
C ALA A 271 -9.33 1.72 -5.81
N ALA A 272 -8.85 2.53 -4.85
CA ALA A 272 -7.54 3.17 -4.92
C ALA A 272 -6.41 2.13 -4.95
N LEU A 273 -6.47 1.11 -4.09
CA LEU A 273 -5.48 0.03 -4.07
C LEU A 273 -5.42 -0.70 -5.41
N ILE A 274 -6.58 -1.11 -5.95
CA ILE A 274 -6.65 -1.76 -7.26
C ILE A 274 -6.09 -0.85 -8.35
N HIS A 275 -6.47 0.43 -8.37
CA HIS A 275 -5.96 1.40 -9.33
C HIS A 275 -4.43 1.53 -9.28
N LEU A 276 -3.86 1.68 -8.09
CA LEU A 276 -2.42 1.80 -7.88
C LEU A 276 -1.68 0.52 -8.30
N LEU A 277 -2.22 -0.66 -7.99
CA LEU A 277 -1.65 -1.95 -8.38
C LEU A 277 -1.72 -2.21 -9.90
N VAL A 278 -2.86 -1.88 -10.54
CA VAL A 278 -3.00 -1.92 -12.00
C VAL A 278 -1.98 -0.98 -12.64
N ARG A 279 -1.82 0.23 -12.10
CA ARG A 279 -0.85 1.17 -12.65
C ARG A 279 0.59 0.67 -12.47
N LEU A 280 0.92 0.17 -11.29
CA LEU A 280 2.24 -0.37 -10.96
C LEU A 280 2.66 -1.52 -11.89
N THR A 281 1.71 -2.41 -12.21
CA THR A 281 1.95 -3.53 -13.14
C THR A 281 2.04 -3.06 -14.60
N ARG A 282 1.24 -2.07 -15.00
CA ARG A 282 1.28 -1.48 -16.35
C ARG A 282 2.54 -0.66 -16.63
N LEU A 283 3.21 -0.10 -15.63
CA LEU A 283 4.49 0.59 -15.81
C LEU A 283 5.59 -0.31 -16.39
N SER A 284 5.41 -1.63 -16.33
CA SER A 284 6.33 -2.59 -16.94
C SER A 284 6.07 -2.83 -18.44
N GLY A 285 4.91 -2.41 -18.96
CA GLY A 285 4.54 -2.62 -20.36
C GLY A 285 5.17 -1.57 -21.30
N PRO A 286 5.41 -1.91 -22.57
CA PRO A 286 5.73 -0.91 -23.58
C PRO A 286 4.56 0.08 -23.66
N ARG A 287 4.78 1.34 -23.24
CA ARG A 287 3.98 2.43 -23.81
C ARG A 287 4.28 2.37 -25.28
N GLY A 288 3.35 1.84 -26.07
CA GLY A 288 3.46 1.86 -27.52
C GLY A 288 3.84 3.28 -27.88
N ALA A 289 4.95 3.43 -28.61
CA ALA A 289 5.24 4.64 -29.33
C ALA A 289 4.15 4.75 -30.40
N ALA A 290 2.95 5.16 -30.00
CA ALA A 290 2.00 5.76 -30.92
C ALA A 290 2.54 7.16 -31.17
N ALA A 291 3.31 7.24 -32.27
CA ALA A 291 3.55 8.48 -32.98
C ALA A 291 2.22 9.06 -33.47
#